data_AF-A0A957G5B4-F1
#
_entry.id   AF-A0A957G5B4-F1
#
_cell.length_a   1.000
_cell.length_b   1.000
_cell.length_c   1.000
_cell.angle_alpha   90.00
_cell.angle_beta   90.00
_cell.angle_gamma   90.00
#
_symmetry.space_group_name_H-M   'P 1'
#
loop_
_entity.id
_entity.type
_entity.pdbx_description
1 polymer ?
#
loop_
_entity_poly.entity_id
_entity_poly.type
_entity_poly.pdbx_seq_one_letter_code
_entity_poly.pdbx_strand_id
1 'polypeptide(L)'
;MISFLTPLMLLLGLLAAPIILLYMLRLRRQEMLVSSTMLWQRLLRDREANAPWQKLRRNLLLILQLLILALLVFALARPFLPVPSVISGSVVVLLDGSASMLATDVEPN
;
A
#
# COMPACT_ATOMS: atom_id res chain seq x y z
N MET A 1 19.29 8.82 -1.06
CA MET A 1 18.18 8.25 -1.86
C MET A 1 17.43 7.27 -0.97
N ILE A 2 16.09 7.22 -1.03
CA ILE A 2 15.32 6.22 -0.27
C ILE A 2 15.64 4.84 -0.84
N SER A 3 15.96 3.89 0.01
CA SER A 3 16.23 2.50 -0.36
C SER A 3 15.19 1.59 0.29
N PHE A 4 15.02 0.38 -0.25
CA PHE A 4 14.04 -0.59 0.23
C PHE A 4 14.77 -1.84 0.71
N LEU A 5 14.39 -2.37 1.86
CA LEU A 5 14.94 -3.65 2.34
C LEU A 5 14.36 -4.84 1.56
N THR A 6 13.11 -4.71 1.09
CA THR A 6 12.35 -5.78 0.44
C THR A 6 11.69 -5.25 -0.85
N PRO A 7 12.48 -4.90 -1.88
CA PRO A 7 11.98 -4.24 -3.09
C PRO A 7 10.96 -5.10 -3.86
N LEU A 8 11.02 -6.42 -3.74
CA LEU A 8 10.09 -7.36 -4.39
C LEU A 8 8.63 -7.14 -3.95
N MET A 9 8.40 -6.65 -2.73
CA MET A 9 7.05 -6.41 -2.20
C MET A 9 6.29 -5.35 -3.00
N LEU A 10 6.98 -4.47 -3.74
CA LEU A 10 6.34 -3.51 -4.64
C LEU A 10 5.50 -4.20 -5.73
N LEU A 11 5.84 -5.43 -6.13
CA LEU A 11 5.07 -6.21 -7.11
C LEU A 11 3.64 -6.50 -6.63
N LEU A 12 3.38 -6.54 -5.33
CA LEU A 12 2.03 -6.71 -4.79
C LEU A 12 1.09 -5.55 -5.20
N GLY A 13 1.64 -4.39 -5.60
CA GLY A 13 0.88 -3.31 -6.20
C GLY A 13 0.13 -3.71 -7.48
N LEU A 14 0.58 -4.77 -8.17
CA LEU A 14 -0.13 -5.33 -9.34
C LEU A 14 -1.54 -5.83 -9.00
N LEU A 15 -1.83 -6.12 -7.72
CA LEU A 15 -3.18 -6.48 -7.27
C LEU A 15 -4.21 -5.35 -7.46
N ALA A 16 -3.77 -4.10 -7.69
CA ALA A 16 -4.67 -3.02 -8.06
C ALA A 16 -5.39 -3.29 -9.39
N ALA A 17 -4.72 -3.93 -10.35
CA ALA A 17 -5.29 -4.22 -11.67
C ALA A 17 -6.54 -5.12 -11.61
N PRO A 18 -6.53 -6.31 -10.97
CA PRO A 18 -7.72 -7.13 -10.84
C PRO A 18 -8.81 -6.46 -10.00
N ILE A 19 -8.47 -5.66 -8.97
CA ILE A 19 -9.46 -4.91 -8.18
C ILE A 19 -10.23 -3.93 -9.08
N ILE A 20 -9.52 -3.16 -9.90
CA ILE A 20 -10.12 -2.22 -10.84
C ILE A 20 -10.94 -2.98 -11.90
N LEU A 21 -10.41 -4.09 -12.42
CA LEU A 21 -11.07 -4.89 -13.43
C LEU A 21 -12.40 -5.47 -12.94
N LEU A 22 -12.43 -6.06 -11.74
CA LEU A 22 -13.65 -6.59 -11.11
C LEU A 22 -14.68 -5.48 -10.87
N TYR A 23 -14.23 -4.27 -10.56
CA TYR A 23 -15.12 -3.11 -10.41
C TYR A 23 -15.72 -2.64 -11.73
N MET A 24 -14.96 -2.69 -12.82
CA MET A 24 -15.43 -2.37 -14.16
C MET A 24 -16.40 -3.42 -14.71
N LEU A 25 -16.12 -4.71 -14.47
CA LEU A 25 -16.94 -5.83 -14.93
C LEU A 25 -18.32 -5.90 -14.27
N ARG A 26 -18.53 -5.17 -13.16
CA ARG A 26 -19.82 -5.15 -12.46
C ARG A 26 -20.85 -4.27 -13.18
N LEU A 27 -21.44 -4.79 -14.26
CA LEU A 27 -22.55 -4.16 -14.97
C LEU A 27 -23.85 -4.39 -14.18
N ARG A 28 -24.30 -3.39 -13.42
CA ARG A 28 -25.60 -3.43 -12.75
C ARG A 28 -26.65 -2.98 -13.76
N ARG A 29 -27.38 -3.91 -14.34
CA ARG A 29 -28.60 -3.60 -15.11
C ARG A 29 -29.72 -3.38 -14.08
N GLN A 30 -30.22 -2.15 -13.99
CA GLN A 30 -31.45 -1.87 -13.26
C GLN A 30 -32.58 -1.87 -14.28
N GLU A 31 -33.52 -2.79 -14.14
CA GLU A 31 -34.74 -2.78 -14.94
C GLU A 31 -35.67 -1.70 -14.38
N MET A 32 -35.96 -0.69 -15.18
CA MET A 32 -36.92 0.36 -14.85
C MET A 32 -38.03 0.33 -15.90
N LEU A 33 -39.28 0.27 -15.44
CA LEU A 33 -40.45 0.42 -16.30
C LEU A 33 -40.57 1.89 -16.74
N VAL A 34 -40.60 2.12 -18.05
CA VAL A 34 -40.71 3.47 -18.63
C VAL A 34 -41.81 3.50 -19.70
N SER A 35 -42.61 4.56 -19.69
CA SER A 35 -43.84 4.68 -20.49
C SER A 35 -43.60 4.89 -22.01
N SER A 36 -42.37 5.21 -22.43
CA SER A 36 -42.00 5.33 -23.85
C SER A 36 -40.48 5.15 -24.04
N THR A 37 -40.08 4.41 -25.07
CA THR A 37 -38.68 4.10 -25.40
C THR A 37 -38.03 5.15 -26.32
N MET A 38 -38.82 6.02 -26.95
CA MET A 38 -38.35 6.95 -27.99
C MET A 38 -37.40 8.04 -27.45
N LEU A 39 -37.69 8.59 -26.27
CA LEU A 39 -36.86 9.62 -25.60
C LEU A 39 -35.57 9.01 -25.03
N TRP A 40 -35.64 7.77 -24.55
CA TRP A 40 -34.48 7.05 -24.01
C TRP A 40 -33.42 6.73 -25.07
N GLN A 41 -33.83 6.37 -26.30
CA GLN A 41 -32.90 6.07 -27.40
C GLN A 41 -32.02 7.26 -27.85
N ARG A 42 -32.48 8.50 -27.65
CA ARG A 42 -31.66 9.71 -27.90
C ARG A 42 -30.68 9.98 -26.76
N LEU A 43 -31.07 9.72 -25.52
CA LEU A 43 -30.28 10.02 -24.32
C LEU A 43 -29.20 8.96 -24.01
N LEU A 44 -29.42 7.71 -24.44
CA LEU A 44 -28.45 6.61 -24.29
C LEU A 44 -27.19 6.80 -25.16
N ARG A 45 -27.34 7.41 -26.34
CA ARG A 45 -26.25 7.61 -27.30
C ARG A 45 -25.09 8.47 -26.75
N ASP A 46 -25.40 9.44 -25.90
CA ASP A 46 -24.39 10.31 -25.27
C ASP A 46 -23.78 9.72 -24.00
N ARG A 47 -24.44 8.71 -23.40
CA ARG A 47 -24.05 8.16 -22.08
C ARG A 47 -23.14 6.94 -22.15
N GLU A 48 -23.15 6.21 -23.27
CA GLU A 48 -22.42 4.95 -23.42
C GLU A 48 -20.89 5.11 -23.43
N ALA A 49 -20.37 6.24 -23.94
CA ALA A 49 -18.92 6.41 -24.10
C ALA A 49 -18.15 6.58 -22.77
N ASN A 50 -18.77 7.15 -21.73
CA ASN A 50 -18.09 7.49 -20.46
C ASN A 50 -18.60 6.72 -19.23
N ALA A 51 -19.59 5.84 -19.38
CA ALA A 51 -20.19 5.08 -18.29
C ALA A 51 -19.18 4.32 -17.39
N PRO A 52 -18.16 3.60 -17.92
CA PRO A 52 -17.24 2.85 -17.06
C PRO A 52 -16.31 3.76 -16.25
N TRP A 53 -15.75 4.80 -16.87
CA TRP A 53 -14.83 5.75 -16.21
C TRP A 53 -15.54 6.66 -15.20
N GLN A 54 -16.80 7.04 -15.45
CA GLN A 54 -17.61 7.80 -14.49
C GLN A 54 -17.88 7.00 -13.20
N LYS A 55 -18.08 5.68 -13.32
CA LYS A 55 -18.34 4.82 -12.16
C LYS A 55 -17.10 4.67 -11.26
N LEU A 56 -15.90 4.66 -11.86
CA LEU A 56 -14.63 4.60 -11.11
C LEU A 56 -14.39 5.87 -10.30
N ARG A 57 -14.66 7.04 -10.90
CA ARG A 57 -14.46 8.35 -10.24
C ARG A 57 -15.37 8.58 -9.03
N ARG A 58 -16.54 7.96 -8.99
CA ARG A 58 -17.58 8.24 -7.98
C ARG A 58 -17.64 7.20 -6.86
N ASN A 59 -16.66 6.29 -6.76
CA ASN A 59 -16.68 5.19 -5.82
C ASN A 59 -15.63 5.34 -4.70
N LEU A 60 -16.05 5.90 -3.57
CA LEU A 60 -15.20 6.07 -2.39
C LEU A 60 -14.62 4.75 -1.87
N LEU A 61 -15.37 3.65 -1.99
CA LEU A 61 -14.93 2.34 -1.49
C LEU A 61 -13.78 1.77 -2.33
N LEU A 62 -13.79 1.99 -3.65
CA LEU A 62 -12.67 1.62 -4.51
C LEU A 62 -11.41 2.44 -4.19
N ILE A 63 -11.56 3.75 -3.99
CA ILE A 63 -10.43 4.62 -3.61
C ILE A 63 -9.83 4.13 -2.29
N LEU A 64 -10.67 3.80 -1.30
CA LEU A 64 -10.23 3.30 -0.01
C LEU A 64 -9.50 1.94 -0.13
N GLN A 65 -10.01 1.01 -0.95
CA GLN A 65 -9.34 -0.26 -1.21
C GLN A 65 -7.95 -0.07 -1.82
N LEU A 66 -7.83 0.79 -2.83
CA LEU A 66 -6.55 1.09 -3.47
C LEU A 66 -5.58 1.78 -2.51
N LEU A 67 -6.07 2.67 -1.66
CA LEU A 67 -5.27 3.35 -0.65
C LEU A 67 -4.75 2.37 0.41
N ILE A 68 -5.60 1.48 0.91
CA ILE A 68 -5.20 0.42 1.85
C ILE A 68 -4.15 -0.48 1.20
N LEU A 69 -4.37 -0.93 -0.04
CA LEU A 69 -3.40 -1.73 -0.76
C LEU A 69 -2.06 -1.00 -0.90
N ALA A 70 -2.07 0.27 -1.29
CA ALA A 70 -0.86 1.07 -1.43
C ALA A 70 -0.11 1.20 -0.09
N LEU A 71 -0.81 1.46 1.01
CA LEU A 71 -0.22 1.52 2.35
C LEU A 71 0.39 0.18 2.77
N LEU A 72 -0.30 -0.93 2.52
CA LEU A 72 0.21 -2.27 2.82
C LEU A 72 1.48 -2.58 2.01
N VAL A 73 1.46 -2.32 0.71
CA VAL A 73 2.62 -2.52 -0.18
C VAL A 73 3.80 -1.65 0.29
N PHE A 74 3.55 -0.39 0.62
CA PHE A 74 4.57 0.52 1.12
C PHE A 74 5.16 0.07 2.47
N ALA A 75 4.31 -0.36 3.41
CA ALA A 75 4.74 -0.89 4.70
C ALA A 75 5.59 -2.16 4.53
N LEU A 76 5.17 -3.08 3.65
CA LEU A 76 5.87 -4.33 3.37
C LEU A 76 7.19 -4.13 2.60
N ALA A 77 7.29 -3.09 1.78
CA ALA A 77 8.53 -2.75 1.07
C ALA A 77 9.64 -2.23 2.01
N ARG A 78 9.29 -1.88 3.26
CA ARG A 78 10.21 -1.41 4.31
C ARG A 78 11.18 -0.33 3.78
N PRO A 79 10.66 0.84 3.36
CA PRO A 79 11.51 1.94 2.94
C PRO A 79 12.36 2.42 4.12
N PHE A 80 13.63 2.67 3.85
CA PHE A 80 14.55 3.23 4.83
C PHE A 80 15.36 4.37 4.21
N LEU A 81 15.76 5.28 5.07
CA LEU A 81 16.72 6.32 4.73
C LEU A 81 18.09 5.86 5.21
N PRO A 82 19.07 5.68 4.32
CA PRO A 82 20.44 5.42 4.74
C PRO A 82 20.95 6.67 5.48
N VAL A 83 21.14 6.54 6.79
CA VAL A 83 21.79 7.56 7.61
C VAL A 83 23.28 7.23 7.66
N PRO A 84 24.18 8.15 7.29
CA PRO A 84 25.61 7.90 7.43
C PRO A 84 25.94 7.69 8.91
N SER A 85 26.31 6.45 9.28
CA SER A 85 26.79 6.12 10.62
C SER A 85 28.31 6.26 10.66
N VAL A 86 28.81 6.97 11.67
CA VAL A 86 30.25 7.11 11.94
C VAL A 86 30.84 5.79 12.47
N ILE A 87 29.99 4.94 13.04
CA ILE A 87 30.34 3.60 13.50
C ILE A 87 29.93 2.63 12.40
N SER A 88 30.92 2.07 11.71
CA SER A 88 30.78 0.91 10.82
C SER A 88 31.31 -0.31 11.57
N GLY A 89 30.41 -1.13 12.10
CA GLY A 89 30.76 -2.34 12.85
C GLY A 89 29.77 -2.69 13.95
N SER A 90 29.54 -3.97 14.16
CA SER A 90 28.80 -4.51 15.31
C SER A 90 29.71 -4.57 16.52
N VAL A 91 29.53 -3.68 17.49
CA VAL A 91 30.22 -3.76 18.78
C VAL A 91 29.37 -4.58 19.73
N VAL A 92 29.86 -5.75 20.12
CA VAL A 92 29.27 -6.56 21.19
C VAL A 92 30.06 -6.27 22.46
N VAL A 93 29.42 -5.63 23.44
CA VAL A 93 30.01 -5.41 24.77
C VAL A 93 29.55 -6.56 25.66
N LEU A 94 30.50 -7.42 26.06
CA LEU A 94 30.27 -8.46 27.05
C LEU A 94 30.80 -7.97 28.40
N LEU A 95 29.89 -7.74 29.35
CA LEU A 95 30.24 -7.41 30.72
C LEU A 95 30.19 -8.70 31.52
N ASP A 96 31.32 -9.11 32.09
CA ASP A 96 31.39 -10.19 33.06
C ASP A 96 31.33 -9.61 34.48
N GLY A 97 30.46 -10.20 35.31
CA GLY A 97 30.27 -9.84 36.72
C GLY A 97 30.56 -11.02 37.65
N SER A 98 31.38 -11.98 37.19
CA SER A 98 31.80 -13.13 37.96
C SER A 98 32.55 -12.75 39.25
N ALA A 99 32.60 -13.65 40.23
CA ALA A 99 33.29 -13.40 41.50
C ALA A 99 34.79 -13.06 41.36
N SER A 100 35.42 -13.45 40.24
CA SER A 100 36.79 -13.01 39.88
C SER A 100 36.91 -11.52 39.57
N MET A 101 35.80 -10.83 39.30
CA MET A 101 35.76 -9.38 39.08
C MET A 101 35.69 -8.57 40.39
N LEU A 102 35.63 -9.23 41.55
CA LEU A 102 35.74 -8.58 42.88
C LEU A 102 37.19 -8.39 43.32
N ALA A 103 38.09 -8.11 42.37
CA ALA A 103 39.48 -7.85 42.66
C ALA A 103 39.63 -6.47 43.34
N THR A 104 40.42 -6.41 44.40
CA THR A 104 40.68 -5.18 45.19
C THR A 104 42.09 -4.63 44.95
N ASP A 105 42.75 -5.09 43.90
CA ASP A 105 44.13 -4.75 43.53
C ASP A 105 44.25 -3.37 42.85
N VAL A 106 43.13 -2.79 42.41
CA VAL A 106 43.05 -1.45 41.84
C VAL A 106 42.10 -0.60 42.66
N GLU A 107 42.55 0.58 43.12
CA GLU A 107 41.67 1.54 43.77
C GLU A 107 40.75 2.23 42.75
N PRO A 108 39.45 2.37 43.04
CA PRO A 108 38.53 3.08 42.16
C PRO A 108 38.85 4.58 42.14
N ASN A 109 38.87 5.15 40.94
CA ASN A 109 38.96 6.61 40.72
C ASN A 109 37.62 7.31 40.93
#